data_AF-A0A0X3THP6-F1
#
_entry.id   AF-A0A0X3THP6-F1
#
_cell.length_a   1.000
_cell.length_b   1.000
_cell.length_c   1.000
_cell.angle_alpha   90.00
_cell.angle_beta   90.00
_cell.angle_gamma   90.00
#
_symmetry.space_group_name_H-M   'P 1'
#
loop_
_entity.id
_entity.type
_entity.pdbx_description
1 polymer ?
#
loop_
_entity_poly.entity_id
_entity_poly.type
_entity_poly.pdbx_seq_one_letter_code
_entity_poly.pdbx_strand_id
1 'polypeptide(L)'
;MSAIVYYLSFYSEQLGFLFPNELPKNYYSPGLFLVEPEGDGTFSYGYTFDAMDNGNRISLKLIRANEDNRSSTLYVVRTKHYGSFWFNLKNINQNIRYIGGNPKLVNHNPMAVAMTTDSDKLERVCKNYNFYFIGSTLAEDDL
;
A
#
# COMPACT_ATOMS: atom_id res chain seq x y z
N MET A 1 -15.28 -3.32 -5.33
CA MET A 1 -13.94 -2.82 -5.73
C MET A 1 -12.91 -3.85 -5.31
N SER A 2 -11.90 -4.10 -6.13
CA SER A 2 -10.79 -4.98 -5.80
C SER A 2 -9.98 -4.36 -4.66
N ALA A 3 -9.67 -5.12 -3.61
CA ALA A 3 -8.83 -4.64 -2.51
C ALA A 3 -7.37 -4.49 -3.02
N ILE A 4 -6.85 -3.26 -3.01
CA ILE A 4 -5.54 -2.91 -3.56
C ILE A 4 -4.72 -2.15 -2.50
N VAL A 5 -3.39 -2.28 -2.56
CA VAL A 5 -2.45 -1.43 -1.83
C VAL A 5 -2.08 -0.22 -2.68
N TYR A 6 -2.43 0.98 -2.23
CA TYR A 6 -2.05 2.25 -2.85
C TYR A 6 -0.70 2.74 -2.36
N TYR A 7 0.02 3.48 -3.19
CA TYR A 7 1.22 4.21 -2.76
C TYR A 7 0.96 5.71 -2.76
N LEU A 8 0.72 6.26 -1.57
CA LEU A 8 0.27 7.64 -1.36
C LEU A 8 1.20 8.38 -0.39
N SER A 9 1.37 9.68 -0.59
CA SER A 9 2.14 10.54 0.29
C SER A 9 1.23 11.37 1.18
N PHE A 10 1.62 11.59 2.43
CA PHE A 10 0.88 12.46 3.34
C PHE A 10 1.19 13.93 3.05
N TYR A 11 0.16 14.74 2.86
CA TYR A 11 0.24 16.19 2.65
C TYR A 11 -0.24 16.91 3.91
N SER A 12 0.71 17.43 4.67
CA SER A 12 0.48 18.02 5.99
C SER A 12 -0.33 19.32 5.96
N GLU A 13 -0.26 20.10 4.89
CA GLU A 13 -0.93 21.41 4.81
C GLU A 13 -2.45 21.29 4.74
N GLN A 14 -2.98 20.20 4.17
CA GLN A 14 -4.41 19.92 4.07
C GLN A 14 -4.84 18.67 4.85
N LEU A 15 -3.92 18.05 5.59
CA LEU A 15 -4.16 16.86 6.42
C LEU A 15 -4.80 15.70 5.65
N GLY A 16 -4.20 15.30 4.53
CA GLY A 16 -4.72 14.22 3.68
C GLY A 16 -3.64 13.47 2.90
N PHE A 17 -4.06 12.48 2.13
CA PHE A 17 -3.20 11.72 1.24
C PHE A 17 -3.39 12.14 -0.22
N LEU A 18 -2.27 12.13 -0.93
CA LEU A 18 -2.20 12.45 -2.36
C LEU A 18 -1.32 11.41 -3.05
N PHE A 19 -1.52 11.18 -4.34
CA PHE A 19 -0.49 10.49 -5.10
C PHE A 19 0.77 11.37 -5.19
N PRO A 20 1.97 10.77 -5.29
CA PRO A 20 3.20 11.55 -5.40
C PRO A 20 3.23 12.58 -6.55
N ASN A 21 2.53 12.30 -7.65
CA ASN A 21 2.40 13.22 -8.79
C ASN A 21 1.40 14.37 -8.56
N GLU A 22 0.56 14.29 -7.54
CA GLU A 22 -0.39 15.35 -7.14
C GLU A 22 0.21 16.30 -6.11
N LEU A 23 1.36 15.97 -5.53
CA LEU A 23 2.07 16.84 -4.61
C LEU A 23 2.65 18.08 -5.33
N PRO A 24 2.80 19.21 -4.63
CA PRO A 24 3.55 20.35 -5.15
C PRO A 24 4.96 19.95 -5.57
N LYS A 25 5.47 20.51 -6.67
CA LYS A 25 6.76 20.11 -7.28
C LYS A 25 7.96 20.07 -6.32
N ASN A 26 7.96 20.93 -5.30
CA ASN A 26 9.05 21.05 -4.33
C ASN A 26 8.69 20.44 -2.95
N TYR A 27 7.60 19.68 -2.87
CA TYR A 27 7.17 19.05 -1.63
C TYR A 27 7.73 17.63 -1.55
N TYR A 28 8.50 17.38 -0.49
CA TYR A 28 9.00 16.05 -0.19
C TYR A 28 8.15 15.39 0.89
N SER A 29 7.57 14.25 0.57
CA SER A 29 6.91 13.37 1.53
C SER A 29 7.04 11.92 1.09
N PRO A 30 7.57 11.03 1.95
CA PRO A 30 7.75 9.63 1.61
C PRO A 30 6.38 9.00 1.35
N GLY A 31 6.31 8.15 0.32
CA GLY A 31 5.10 7.40 0.06
C GLY A 31 4.91 6.29 1.09
N LEU A 32 3.65 6.04 1.41
CA LEU A 32 3.18 5.02 2.31
C LEU A 32 2.31 4.05 1.54
N PHE A 33 2.40 2.77 1.92
CA PHE A 33 1.51 1.73 1.42
C PHE A 33 0.20 1.80 2.20
N LEU A 34 -0.88 2.21 1.54
CA LEU A 34 -2.20 2.39 2.15
C LEU A 34 -3.20 1.40 1.60
N VAL A 35 -4.12 0.97 2.47
CA VAL A 35 -5.23 0.08 2.12
C VAL A 35 -6.53 0.65 2.69
N GLU A 36 -7.64 0.31 2.04
CA GLU A 36 -8.97 0.57 2.57
C GLU A 36 -9.42 -0.60 3.45
N PRO A 37 -9.76 -0.36 4.72
CA PRO A 37 -10.56 -1.28 5.52
C PRO A 37 -11.96 -1.45 4.91
N GLU A 38 -12.61 -2.54 5.30
CA GLU A 38 -14.02 -2.79 5.05
C GLU A 38 -14.89 -1.83 5.91
N GLY A 39 -16.17 -1.70 5.57
CA GLY A 39 -17.07 -0.74 6.23
C GLY A 39 -17.29 -0.98 7.73
N ASP A 40 -16.97 -2.18 8.23
CA ASP A 40 -17.02 -2.56 9.65
C ASP A 40 -15.69 -2.29 10.39
N GLY A 41 -14.69 -1.73 9.69
CA GLY A 41 -13.35 -1.45 10.23
C GLY A 41 -12.42 -2.66 10.24
N THR A 42 -12.85 -3.82 9.73
CA THR A 42 -11.96 -4.96 9.49
C THR A 42 -11.19 -4.79 8.18
N PHE A 43 -10.19 -5.62 7.96
CA PHE A 43 -9.44 -5.62 6.70
C PHE A 43 -9.95 -6.72 5.78
N SER A 44 -9.68 -6.59 4.48
CA SER A 44 -9.94 -7.68 3.53
C SER A 44 -8.97 -8.84 3.75
N TYR A 45 -9.34 -10.07 3.35
CA TYR A 45 -8.45 -11.22 3.46
C TYR A 45 -7.15 -11.03 2.67
N GLY A 46 -7.23 -10.35 1.52
CA GLY A 46 -6.07 -10.14 0.67
C GLY A 46 -6.17 -8.88 -0.17
N TYR A 47 -5.02 -8.26 -0.40
CA TYR A 47 -4.86 -7.09 -1.26
C TYR A 47 -3.93 -7.42 -2.44
N THR A 48 -4.20 -6.85 -3.61
CA THR A 48 -3.21 -6.81 -4.69
C THR A 48 -2.14 -5.80 -4.33
N PHE A 49 -0.87 -6.21 -4.38
CA PHE A 49 0.27 -5.38 -4.03
C PHE A 49 1.33 -5.46 -5.12
N ASP A 50 1.47 -4.38 -5.88
CA ASP A 50 2.39 -4.34 -7.00
C ASP A 50 3.83 -4.09 -6.56
N ALA A 51 4.75 -4.72 -7.29
CA ALA A 51 6.18 -4.60 -7.14
C ALA A 51 6.85 -4.48 -8.50
N MET A 52 8.05 -3.92 -8.51
CA MET A 52 9.01 -4.05 -9.60
C MET A 52 9.94 -5.21 -9.29
N ASP A 53 10.13 -6.10 -10.26
CA ASP A 53 11.10 -7.19 -10.22
C ASP A 53 11.98 -7.07 -11.47
N ASN A 54 13.24 -6.65 -11.28
CA ASN A 54 14.20 -6.47 -12.37
C ASN A 54 13.68 -5.63 -13.54
N GLY A 55 13.00 -4.52 -13.22
CA GLY A 55 12.45 -3.60 -14.21
C GLY A 55 11.09 -4.00 -14.80
N ASN A 56 10.53 -5.14 -14.41
CA ASN A 56 9.18 -5.54 -14.81
C ASN A 56 8.20 -5.34 -13.65
N ARG A 57 7.04 -4.75 -13.94
CA ARG A 57 5.95 -4.68 -12.97
C ARG A 57 5.30 -6.05 -12.82
N ILE A 58 5.15 -6.49 -11.58
CA ILE A 58 4.45 -7.72 -11.22
C ILE A 58 3.42 -7.43 -10.13
N SER A 59 2.32 -8.18 -10.14
CA SER A 59 1.31 -8.11 -9.09
C SER A 59 1.45 -9.27 -8.13
N LEU A 60 1.66 -8.95 -6.85
CA LEU A 60 1.72 -9.91 -5.76
C LEU A 60 0.46 -9.81 -4.90
N LYS A 61 0.35 -10.72 -3.93
CA LYS A 61 -0.76 -10.73 -2.96
C LYS A 61 -0.24 -10.48 -1.56
N LEU A 62 -0.80 -9.49 -0.90
CA LEU A 62 -0.67 -9.25 0.53
C LEU A 62 -1.81 -9.97 1.22
N ILE A 63 -1.54 -11.14 1.82
CA ILE A 63 -2.57 -12.04 2.37
C ILE A 63 -2.48 -12.06 3.89
N ARG A 64 -3.63 -12.10 4.56
CA ARG A 64 -3.72 -12.25 6.01
C ARG A 64 -3.05 -13.54 6.47
N ALA A 65 -2.18 -13.44 7.46
CA ALA A 65 -1.41 -14.59 7.93
C ALA A 65 -2.26 -15.62 8.69
N ASN A 66 -3.23 -15.15 9.47
CA ASN A 66 -4.19 -16.00 10.18
C ASN A 66 -5.55 -15.90 9.50
N GLU A 67 -5.91 -16.94 8.74
CA GLU A 67 -7.13 -16.95 7.91
C GLU A 67 -8.40 -16.98 8.74
N ASP A 68 -8.36 -17.66 9.89
CA ASP A 68 -9.51 -17.86 10.78
C ASP A 68 -9.83 -16.62 11.63
N ASN A 69 -8.86 -15.73 11.83
CA ASN A 69 -9.03 -14.53 12.64
C ASN A 69 -9.24 -13.28 11.76
N ARG A 70 -10.50 -12.86 11.60
CA ARG A 70 -10.84 -11.65 10.83
C ARG A 70 -10.26 -10.34 11.37
N SER A 71 -9.94 -10.30 12.65
CA SER A 71 -9.33 -9.14 13.30
C SER A 71 -7.80 -9.13 13.22
N SER A 72 -7.18 -10.15 12.61
CA SER A 72 -5.72 -10.19 12.45
C SER A 72 -5.24 -9.08 11.52
N THR A 73 -4.25 -8.33 11.99
CA THR A 73 -3.59 -7.25 11.26
C THR A 73 -2.25 -7.66 10.65
N LEU A 74 -1.81 -8.90 10.88
CA LEU A 74 -0.58 -9.45 10.31
C LEU A 74 -0.84 -10.04 8.93
N TYR A 75 -0.08 -9.58 7.94
CA TYR A 75 -0.15 -9.95 6.54
C TYR A 75 1.22 -10.35 6.01
N VAL A 76 1.21 -11.14 4.95
CA VAL A 76 2.42 -11.63 4.29
C VAL A 76 2.30 -11.50 2.77
N VAL A 77 3.37 -11.02 2.15
CA VAL A 77 3.59 -11.14 0.72
C VAL A 77 4.59 -12.26 0.48
N ARG A 78 4.20 -13.28 -0.29
CA ARG A 78 5.09 -14.38 -0.66
C ARG A 78 5.60 -14.16 -2.08
N THR A 79 6.92 -14.17 -2.24
CA THR A 79 7.57 -14.07 -3.55
C THR A 79 8.18 -15.42 -3.93
N LYS A 80 8.36 -15.64 -5.24
CA LYS A 80 8.98 -16.87 -5.75
C LYS A 80 10.48 -16.94 -5.43
N HIS A 81 11.18 -15.80 -5.45
CA HIS A 81 12.65 -15.76 -5.42
C HIS A 81 13.25 -15.09 -4.17
N TYR A 82 12.48 -14.28 -3.44
CA TYR A 82 12.99 -13.45 -2.34
C TYR A 82 12.40 -13.84 -0.97
N GLY A 83 11.65 -14.95 -0.93
CA GLY A 83 10.95 -15.45 0.26
C GLY A 83 9.72 -14.61 0.60
N SER A 84 9.39 -14.55 1.89
CA SER A 84 8.21 -13.84 2.41
C SER A 84 8.57 -12.48 3.01
N PHE A 85 7.68 -11.50 2.85
CA PHE A 85 7.77 -10.18 3.48
C PHE A 85 6.52 -9.93 4.32
N TRP A 86 6.72 -9.61 5.58
CA TRP A 86 5.65 -9.45 6.55
C TRP A 86 5.29 -7.97 6.74
N PHE A 87 4.00 -7.72 6.93
CA PHE A 87 3.42 -6.39 7.09
C PHE A 87 2.36 -6.42 8.19
N ASN A 88 2.32 -5.37 9.00
CA ASN A 88 1.23 -5.09 9.91
C ASN A 88 0.38 -3.96 9.35
N LEU A 89 -0.92 -4.22 9.20
CA LEU A 89 -1.90 -3.18 8.91
C LEU A 89 -2.22 -2.41 10.18
N LYS A 90 -2.15 -1.07 10.12
CA LYS A 90 -2.48 -0.21 11.25
C LYS A 90 -3.48 0.85 10.83
N ASN A 91 -4.57 0.95 11.58
CA ASN A 91 -5.48 2.08 11.46
C ASN A 91 -4.72 3.37 11.79
N ILE A 92 -4.94 4.39 10.98
CA ILE A 92 -4.48 5.75 11.23
C ILE A 92 -5.69 6.61 11.59
N ASN A 93 -5.48 7.90 11.87
CA ASN A 93 -6.57 8.82 12.18
C ASN A 93 -7.64 8.76 11.08
N GLN A 94 -8.86 8.39 11.46
CA GLN A 94 -9.97 8.13 10.54
C GLN A 94 -10.46 9.39 9.79
N ASN A 95 -10.03 10.56 10.25
CA ASN A 95 -10.31 11.83 9.58
C ASN A 95 -9.37 12.10 8.40
N ILE A 96 -8.24 11.38 8.31
CA ILE A 96 -7.29 11.52 7.22
C ILE A 96 -7.72 10.61 6.07
N ARG A 97 -7.97 11.23 4.91
CA ARG A 97 -8.46 10.56 3.70
C ARG A 97 -7.61 10.98 2.51
N TYR A 98 -7.83 10.34 1.36
CA TYR A 98 -7.30 10.90 0.13
C TYR A 98 -8.06 12.17 -0.25
N ILE A 99 -7.32 13.19 -0.66
CA ILE A 99 -7.82 14.55 -0.95
C ILE A 99 -7.47 15.00 -2.38
N GLY A 100 -6.98 14.08 -3.21
CA GLY A 100 -6.58 14.36 -4.58
C GLY A 100 -7.74 14.37 -5.56
N GLY A 101 -7.41 14.56 -6.83
CA GLY A 101 -8.36 14.72 -7.92
C GLY A 101 -8.80 13.42 -8.59
N ASN A 102 -8.26 12.26 -8.22
CA ASN A 102 -8.57 11.00 -8.90
C ASN A 102 -10.04 10.57 -8.65
N PRO A 103 -10.89 10.53 -9.70
CA PRO A 103 -12.32 10.26 -9.57
C PRO A 103 -12.62 8.84 -9.05
N LYS A 104 -11.71 7.87 -9.29
CA LYS A 104 -11.86 6.50 -8.78
C LYS A 104 -11.75 6.44 -7.25
N LEU A 105 -11.13 7.46 -6.66
CA LEU A 105 -10.86 7.53 -5.25
C LEU A 105 -11.89 8.41 -4.54
N VAL A 106 -12.33 9.57 -5.04
CA VAL A 106 -13.28 10.54 -4.42
C VAL A 106 -14.13 10.13 -3.18
N ASN A 107 -14.73 8.93 -3.14
CA ASN A 107 -15.51 8.40 -2.01
C ASN A 107 -14.80 7.31 -1.16
N HIS A 108 -13.46 7.28 -1.07
CA HIS A 108 -12.73 6.29 -0.28
C HIS A 108 -13.05 6.33 1.20
N ASN A 109 -12.94 5.15 1.80
CA ASN A 109 -13.01 4.97 3.24
C ASN A 109 -11.77 5.55 3.94
N PRO A 110 -11.81 5.73 5.27
CA PRO A 110 -10.61 5.99 6.05
C PRO A 110 -9.52 4.98 5.70
N MET A 111 -8.31 5.45 5.45
CA MET A 111 -7.19 4.59 5.04
C MET A 111 -6.54 3.94 6.26
N ALA A 112 -5.84 2.83 6.03
CA ALA A 112 -4.92 2.21 6.98
C ALA A 112 -3.55 2.01 6.31
N VAL A 113 -2.49 1.96 7.12
CA VAL A 113 -1.12 1.82 6.62
C VAL A 113 -0.62 0.39 6.73
N ALA A 114 -0.01 -0.12 5.67
CA ALA A 114 0.74 -1.38 5.66
C ALA A 114 2.20 -1.11 6.04
N MET A 115 2.55 -1.38 7.30
CA MET A 115 3.92 -1.22 7.80
C MET A 115 4.68 -2.53 7.68
N THR A 116 5.79 -2.54 6.94
CA THR A 116 6.65 -3.71 6.91
C THR A 116 7.28 -4.00 8.29
N THR A 117 7.39 -5.28 8.64
CA THR A 117 8.20 -5.73 9.79
C THR A 117 9.57 -6.22 9.37
N ASP A 118 9.86 -6.23 8.06
CA ASP A 118 11.06 -6.80 7.45
C ASP A 118 11.85 -5.71 6.69
N SER A 119 11.96 -4.50 7.26
CA SER A 119 12.60 -3.35 6.60
C SER A 119 14.00 -3.66 6.10
N ASP A 120 14.83 -4.31 6.92
CA ASP A 120 16.23 -4.61 6.60
C ASP A 120 16.33 -5.62 5.46
N LYS A 121 15.41 -6.58 5.43
CA LYS A 121 15.32 -7.57 4.34
C LYS A 121 14.90 -6.88 3.05
N LEU A 122 13.92 -5.98 3.11
CA LEU A 122 13.48 -5.22 1.94
C LEU A 122 14.59 -4.36 1.37
N GLU A 123 15.32 -3.65 2.23
CA GLU A 123 16.45 -2.82 1.80
C GLU A 123 17.53 -3.67 1.13
N ARG A 124 17.88 -4.82 1.73
CA ARG A 124 18.85 -5.75 1.15
C ARG A 124 18.40 -6.30 -0.21
N VAL A 125 17.14 -6.69 -0.33
CA VAL A 125 16.61 -7.26 -1.58
C VAL A 125 16.54 -6.19 -2.68
N CYS A 126 16.12 -4.97 -2.33
CA CYS A 126 16.13 -3.83 -3.26
C CYS A 126 17.54 -3.55 -3.80
N LYS A 127 18.54 -3.46 -2.90
CA LYS A 127 19.94 -3.20 -3.29
C LYS A 127 20.55 -4.30 -4.14
N ASN A 128 20.24 -5.57 -3.86
CA ASN A 128 20.93 -6.71 -4.48
C ASN A 128 20.23 -7.25 -5.74
N TYR A 129 18.91 -7.11 -5.83
CA TYR A 129 18.09 -7.80 -6.84
C TYR A 129 17.13 -6.89 -7.60
N ASN A 130 17.23 -5.55 -7.43
CA ASN A 130 16.35 -4.59 -8.08
C ASN A 130 14.85 -4.95 -7.92
N PHE A 131 14.49 -5.41 -6.72
CA PHE A 131 13.12 -5.76 -6.35
C PHE A 131 12.61 -4.81 -5.27
N TYR A 132 11.49 -4.15 -5.53
CA TYR A 132 10.87 -3.22 -4.58
C TYR A 132 9.37 -3.09 -4.81
N PHE A 133 8.62 -2.88 -3.73
CA PHE A 133 7.19 -2.62 -3.79
C PHE A 133 6.93 -1.19 -4.29
N ILE A 134 5.92 -1.03 -5.15
CA ILE A 134 5.56 0.28 -5.73
C ILE A 134 4.11 0.69 -5.42
N GLY A 135 3.29 -0.24 -4.93
CA GLY A 135 1.84 -0.02 -4.78
C GLY A 135 1.16 0.33 -6.10
N SER A 136 -0.17 0.43 -6.10
CA SER A 136 -0.88 0.96 -7.25
C SER A 136 -0.86 2.49 -7.22
N THR A 137 -0.50 3.09 -8.36
CA THR A 137 -0.60 4.53 -8.61
C THR A 137 -1.87 4.91 -9.38
N LEU A 138 -2.73 3.92 -9.70
CA LEU A 138 -3.95 4.09 -10.51
C LEU A 138 -3.75 4.89 -11.81
N ALA A 139 -2.57 4.81 -12.45
CA ALA A 139 -2.35 5.41 -13.76
C ALA A 139 -3.41 4.88 -14.77
N GLU A 140 -3.91 5.78 -15.63
CA GLU A 140 -5.15 5.60 -16.40
C GLU A 140 -5.18 4.41 -17.38
N ASP A 141 -4.04 3.76 -17.64
CA ASP A 141 -3.88 2.68 -18.63
C ASP A 141 -3.56 1.28 -18.04
N ASP A 142 -3.82 1.01 -16.76
CA ASP A 142 -3.77 -0.37 -16.22
C ASP A 142 -5.03 -1.20 -16.59
N LEU A 143 -5.54 -1.08 -17.83
CA LEU A 143 -6.56 -1.94 -18.46
C LEU A 143 -6.13 -2.41 -19.85
#